data_AF-A0A961RP40-F1
#
_entry.id   AF-A0A961RP40-F1
#
_cell.length_a   1.000
_cell.length_b   1.000
_cell.length_c   1.000
_cell.angle_alpha   90.00
_cell.angle_beta   90.00
_cell.angle_gamma   90.00
#
_symmetry.space_group_name_H-M   'P 1'
#
loop_
_entity.id
_entity.type
_entity.pdbx_description
1 polymer ?
#
loop_
_entity_poly.entity_id
_entity_poly.type
_entity_poly.pdbx_seq_one_letter_code
_entity_poly.pdbx_strand_id
1 'polypeptide(L)'
;TIIAELGAAGDGADRLDQAGLMVSVDDGKAILEEPLAGTQFFTEFQGFDFYGDAPVEIAVVQTEAERMPKEVFYIPALLLLAVVVLFQRRRQTVPAF
;
A
#
# COMPACT_ATOMS: atom_id res chain seq x y z
N THR A 1 -7.30 2.29 7.43
CA THR A 1 -5.92 2.04 6.97
C THR A 1 -5.27 3.36 6.70
N ILE A 2 -4.09 3.57 7.25
CA ILE A 2 -3.28 4.79 7.10
C ILE A 2 -1.94 4.43 6.46
N ILE A 3 -1.26 5.44 5.91
CA ILE A 3 0.11 5.28 5.40
C ILE A 3 1.03 5.95 6.40
N ALA A 4 1.95 5.16 6.97
CA ALA A 4 2.98 5.64 7.89
C ALA A 4 4.36 5.50 7.26
N GLU A 5 5.16 6.55 7.34
CA GLU A 5 6.55 6.54 6.87
C GLU A 5 7.46 5.93 7.94
N LEU A 6 7.63 4.60 7.90
CA LEU A 6 8.38 3.83 8.91
C LEU A 6 9.90 3.94 8.81
N GLY A 7 10.43 4.83 7.96
CA GLY A 7 11.87 5.00 7.74
C GLY A 7 12.59 3.71 7.30
N ALA A 8 13.90 3.67 7.58
CA ALA A 8 14.76 2.54 7.29
C ALA A 8 14.34 1.27 8.06
N ALA A 9 14.67 0.09 7.53
CA ALA A 9 14.45 -1.17 8.23
C ALA A 9 15.28 -1.21 9.54
N GLY A 10 14.66 -1.72 10.60
CA GLY A 10 15.15 -1.67 11.97
C GLY A 10 14.14 -2.34 12.91
N ASP A 11 14.27 -2.10 14.21
CA ASP A 11 13.33 -2.62 15.21
C ASP A 11 11.89 -2.12 14.94
N GLY A 12 10.90 -2.99 15.15
CA GLY A 12 9.51 -2.70 14.79
C GLY A 12 8.89 -1.59 15.63
N ALA A 13 9.13 -1.59 16.95
CA ALA A 13 8.56 -0.60 17.86
C ALA A 13 9.21 0.77 17.63
N ASP A 14 10.53 0.81 17.49
CA ASP A 14 11.28 2.04 17.21
C ASP A 14 10.85 2.70 15.89
N ARG A 15 10.55 1.90 14.87
CA ARG A 15 10.08 2.40 13.57
C ARG A 15 8.68 2.99 13.63
N LEU A 16 7.79 2.39 14.42
CA LEU A 16 6.45 2.91 14.64
C LEU A 16 6.51 4.22 15.45
N ASP A 17 7.33 4.27 16.50
CA ASP A 17 7.52 5.47 17.32
C ASP A 17 8.08 6.64 16.50
N GLN A 18 9.07 6.39 15.63
CA GLN A 18 9.59 7.38 14.69
C GLN A 18 8.55 7.89 13.70
N ALA A 19 7.59 7.04 13.32
CA ALA A 19 6.46 7.44 12.49
C ALA A 19 5.36 8.18 13.29
N GLY A 20 5.52 8.38 14.61
CA GLY A 20 4.53 9.02 15.47
C GLY A 20 3.40 8.07 15.91
N LEU A 21 3.63 6.76 15.85
CA LEU A 21 2.73 5.71 16.32
C LEU A 21 3.33 5.06 17.55
N MET A 22 2.86 5.47 18.73
CA MET A 22 3.30 4.87 19.98
C MET A 22 2.52 3.59 20.23
N VAL A 23 3.23 2.47 20.35
CA VAL A 23 2.63 1.14 20.42
C VAL A 23 3.21 0.38 21.61
N SER A 24 2.32 -0.14 22.45
CA SER A 24 2.64 -1.07 23.52
C SER A 24 2.25 -2.49 23.10
N VAL A 25 3.06 -3.48 23.49
CA VAL A 25 2.74 -4.88 23.23
C VAL A 25 2.22 -5.49 24.53
N ASP A 26 0.94 -5.86 24.55
CA ASP A 26 0.30 -6.52 25.69
C ASP A 26 -0.45 -7.78 25.23
N ASP A 27 -0.23 -8.89 25.93
CA ASP A 27 -0.77 -10.22 25.61
C ASP A 27 -0.68 -10.62 24.11
N GLY A 28 0.43 -10.25 23.46
CA GLY A 28 0.67 -10.50 22.03
C GLY A 28 -0.09 -9.60 21.06
N LYS A 29 -0.78 -8.57 21.56
CA LYS A 29 -1.46 -7.54 20.76
C LYS A 29 -0.64 -6.27 20.71
N ALA A 30 -0.63 -5.63 19.54
CA ALA A 30 -0.04 -4.31 19.35
C ALA A 30 -1.10 -3.24 19.67
N ILE A 31 -1.08 -2.73 20.89
CA ILE A 31 -1.99 -1.69 21.38
C ILE A 31 -1.44 -0.33 21.00
N LEU A 32 -2.25 0.48 20.35
CA LEU A 32 -1.90 1.83 19.93
C LEU A 32 -2.25 2.80 21.06
N GLU A 33 -1.32 3.68 21.41
CA GLU A 33 -1.53 4.75 22.37
C GLU A 33 -2.06 6.02 21.70
N GLU A 34 -2.69 6.90 22.49
CA GLU A 34 -3.18 8.18 21.98
C GLU A 34 -2.00 9.04 21.47
N PRO A 35 -2.04 9.50 20.20
CA PRO A 35 -1.00 10.37 19.68
C PRO A 35 -0.97 11.69 20.45
N LEU A 36 0.22 12.23 20.69
CA LEU A 36 0.34 13.52 21.38
C LEU A 36 -0.08 14.68 20.48
N ALA A 37 -0.56 15.76 21.08
CA ALA A 37 -0.90 16.99 20.36
C ALA A 37 0.31 17.50 19.55
N GLY A 38 0.11 17.72 18.25
CA GLY A 38 1.15 18.16 17.32
C GLY A 38 1.90 17.04 16.59
N THR A 39 1.59 15.77 16.87
CA THR A 39 2.08 14.62 16.08
C THR A 39 1.28 14.43 14.78
N GLN A 40 1.86 13.70 13.82
CA GLN A 40 1.29 13.50 12.48
C GLN A 40 -0.14 12.96 12.51
N PHE A 41 -0.42 11.97 13.37
CA PHE A 41 -1.69 11.26 13.39
C PHE A 41 -2.68 11.76 14.45
N PHE A 42 -2.34 12.82 15.20
CA PHE A 42 -3.20 13.35 16.26
C PHE A 42 -4.62 13.60 15.76
N THR A 43 -4.79 14.45 14.75
CA THR A 43 -6.11 14.81 14.21
C THR A 43 -6.83 13.61 13.58
N GLU A 44 -6.11 12.73 12.88
CA GLU A 44 -6.71 11.57 12.21
C GLU A 44 -7.28 10.56 13.20
N PHE A 45 -6.66 10.45 14.39
CA PHE A 45 -7.07 9.48 15.41
C PHE A 45 -7.91 10.05 16.56
N GLN A 46 -8.26 11.35 16.54
CA GLN A 46 -9.12 11.97 17.57
C GLN A 46 -10.46 11.27 17.79
N GLY A 47 -10.96 10.52 16.81
CA GLY A 47 -12.23 9.80 16.89
C GLY A 47 -12.16 8.44 17.60
N PHE A 48 -10.97 7.96 17.96
CA PHE A 48 -10.80 6.68 18.64
C PHE A 48 -10.84 6.83 20.16
N ASP A 49 -11.42 5.82 20.82
CA ASP A 49 -11.38 5.69 22.27
C ASP A 49 -10.23 4.76 22.67
N PHE A 50 -9.06 5.35 22.93
CA PHE A 50 -7.81 4.62 23.20
C PHE A 50 -7.79 3.87 24.54
N TYR A 51 -8.54 4.38 25.53
CA TYR A 51 -8.52 3.89 26.90
C TYR A 51 -9.90 3.38 27.36
N GLY A 52 -10.79 3.11 26.40
CA GLY A 52 -12.11 2.52 26.66
C GLY A 52 -12.05 1.02 26.94
N ASP A 53 -13.23 0.38 26.95
CA ASP A 53 -13.37 -1.06 27.23
C ASP A 53 -12.63 -1.95 26.21
N ALA A 54 -12.51 -1.48 24.97
CA ALA A 54 -11.77 -2.15 23.89
C ALA A 54 -10.64 -1.23 23.41
N PRO A 55 -9.37 -1.56 23.66
CA PRO A 55 -8.26 -0.74 23.23
C PRO A 55 -8.11 -0.75 21.70
N VAL A 56 -7.50 0.31 21.17
CA VAL A 56 -7.19 0.40 19.74
C VAL A 56 -5.99 -0.49 19.44
N GLU A 57 -6.14 -1.43 18.51
CA GLU A 57 -5.08 -2.37 18.15
C GLU A 57 -4.67 -2.26 16.68
N ILE A 58 -3.39 -2.49 16.39
CA ILE A 58 -2.88 -2.66 15.04
C ILE A 58 -3.13 -4.12 14.63
N ALA A 59 -4.28 -4.34 13.98
CA ALA A 59 -4.66 -5.68 13.54
C ALA A 59 -3.80 -6.22 12.38
N VAL A 60 -3.42 -5.37 11.43
CA VAL A 60 -2.66 -5.77 10.23
C VAL A 60 -1.68 -4.68 9.84
N VAL A 61 -0.43 -5.07 9.59
CA VAL A 61 0.57 -4.23 8.93
C VAL A 61 0.68 -4.64 7.47
N GLN A 62 0.49 -3.69 6.58
CA GLN A 62 0.63 -3.90 5.13
C GLN A 62 1.97 -3.31 4.68
N THR A 63 2.70 -4.08 3.87
CA THR A 63 3.92 -3.61 3.20
C THR A 63 3.63 -3.44 1.71
N GLU A 64 4.48 -2.69 1.02
CA GLU A 64 4.34 -2.53 -0.42
C GLU A 64 4.43 -3.89 -1.12
N ALA A 65 3.44 -4.20 -1.95
CA ALA A 65 3.41 -5.46 -2.66
C ALA A 65 4.51 -5.50 -3.73
N GLU A 66 5.37 -6.52 -3.67
CA GLU A 66 6.32 -6.80 -4.74
C GLU A 66 5.54 -7.23 -5.99
N ARG A 67 5.47 -6.32 -6.97
CA ARG A 67 4.79 -6.57 -8.25
C ARG A 67 5.74 -6.34 -9.40
N MET A 68 5.60 -7.17 -10.44
CA MET A 68 6.25 -6.87 -11.72
C MET A 68 5.79 -5.50 -12.24
N PRO A 69 6.63 -4.82 -13.05
CA PRO A 69 6.25 -3.56 -13.67
C PRO A 69 4.90 -3.69 -14.38
N LYS A 70 4.03 -2.69 -14.22
CA LYS A 70 2.67 -2.70 -14.78
C LYS A 70 2.67 -2.89 -16.30
N GLU A 71 3.76 -2.56 -16.97
CA GLU A 71 4.00 -2.71 -18.40
C GLU A 71 3.87 -4.17 -18.85
N VAL A 72 4.25 -5.13 -17.99
CA VAL A 72 4.17 -6.58 -18.26
C VAL A 72 2.73 -7.01 -18.51
N PHE A 73 1.76 -6.38 -17.85
CA PHE A 73 0.33 -6.67 -18.03
C PHE A 73 -0.16 -6.43 -19.46
N TYR A 74 0.49 -5.53 -20.22
CA TYR A 74 0.07 -5.18 -21.58
C TYR A 74 0.65 -6.10 -22.66
N ILE A 75 1.61 -6.98 -22.33
CA ILE A 75 2.23 -7.90 -23.30
C ILE A 75 1.20 -8.75 -24.05
N PRO A 76 0.18 -9.37 -23.41
CA PRO A 76 -0.83 -10.15 -24.13
C PRO A 76 -1.63 -9.33 -25.15
N ALA A 77 -1.97 -8.07 -24.81
CA ALA A 77 -2.69 -7.18 -25.72
C ALA A 77 -1.84 -6.77 -26.93
N LEU A 78 -0.55 -6.47 -26.70
CA LEU A 78 0.39 -6.16 -27.78
C LEU A 78 0.66 -7.37 -28.68
N LEU A 79 0.75 -8.57 -28.12
CA LEU A 79 0.87 -9.81 -28.89
C LEU A 79 -0.36 -10.05 -29.76
N LEU A 80 -1.56 -9.88 -29.20
CA LEU A 80 -2.81 -9.98 -29.96
C LEU A 80 -2.84 -8.96 -31.11
N LEU A 81 -2.48 -7.70 -30.83
CA LEU A 81 -2.41 -6.65 -31.85
C LEU A 81 -1.40 -7.01 -32.94
N ALA A 82 -0.22 -7.50 -32.57
CA ALA A 82 0.81 -7.92 -33.53
C ALA A 82 0.29 -9.06 -34.43
N VAL A 83 -0.39 -10.06 -33.87
CA VAL A 83 -1.03 -11.14 -34.66
C VAL A 83 -2.07 -10.59 -35.63
N VAL A 84 -2.94 -9.69 -35.16
CA VAL A 84 -3.95 -9.03 -36.00
C VAL A 84 -3.30 -8.26 -37.14
N VAL A 85 -2.26 -7.46 -36.86
CA VAL A 85 -1.50 -6.70 -37.86
C VAL A 85 -0.85 -7.64 -38.88
N LEU A 86 -0.23 -8.74 -38.44
CA LEU A 86 0.38 -9.73 -39.34
C LEU A 86 -0.64 -10.34 -40.31
N PHE A 87 -1.85 -10.65 -39.82
CA PHE A 87 -2.93 -11.17 -40.67
C PHE A 87 -3.54 -10.09 -41.58
N GLN A 88 -3.64 -8.84 -41.11
CA GLN A 88 -4.16 -7.73 -41.93
C GLN A 88 -3.18 -7.28 -43.03
N ARG A 89 -1.85 -7.33 -42.80
CA ARG A 89 -0.84 -6.97 -43.81
C ARG A 89 -0.99 -7.77 -45.11
N ARG A 90 -1.40 -9.04 -45.04
CA ARG A 90 -1.66 -9.87 -46.23
C ARG A 90 -2.89 -9.43 -47.03
N ARG A 91 -3.80 -8.66 -46.43
CA ARG A 91 -5.06 -8.20 -47.04
C ARG A 91 -4.98 -6.78 -47.59
N GLN A 92 -3.84 -6.11 -47.43
CA GLN A 92 -3.57 -4.82 -48.07
C GLN A 92 -3.25 -5.03 -49.56
N THR A 93 -4.25 -5.43 -50.35
CA THR A 93 -4.15 -5.56 -51.82
C THR A 93 -4.91 -4.47 -52.56
N VAL A 94 -5.61 -3.59 -51.84
CA VAL A 94 -6.26 -2.40 -52.41
C VAL A 94 -5.44 -1.20 -51.96
N PRO A 95 -4.81 -0.44 -52.88
CA PRO A 95 -4.13 0.78 -52.51
C PRO A 95 -5.16 1.72 -51.86
N ALA A 96 -4.79 2.28 -50.70
CA ALA A 96 -5.43 3.50 -50.27
C ALA A 96 -4.98 4.55 -51.30
N PHE A 97 -5.95 5.11 -52.04
CA PHE A 97 -5.81 6.08 -53.14
C PHE A 97 -5.54 5.46 -54.52
#